data_AF-R8ZZF4-F1
#
_entry.id   AF-R8ZZF4-F1
#
_cell.length_a   1.000
_cell.length_b   1.000
_cell.length_c   1.000
_cell.angle_alpha   90.00
_cell.angle_beta   90.00
_cell.angle_gamma   90.00
#
_symmetry.space_group_name_H-M   'P 1'
#
loop_
_entity.id
_entity.type
_entity.pdbx_description
1 polymer ?
#
loop_
_entity_poly.entity_id
_entity_poly.type
_entity_poly.pdbx_seq_one_letter_code
_entity_poly.pdbx_strand_id
1 'polypeptide(L)'
;MDHRHKLNCMVKIKFFLLLFIFFFNLGTIYANEKKFTEGKILYENKFVVDAEYLDLGDGSIFIRDANVGYPIPKSKVVNIVDKNFYDTVKSKSKWNASLESFYRFEAGSHYQYEYNNKGNYFLNDEFIRPLKIGLLLLTAYTYSSALQANQKLGDSIYGLNSSDKQDTFQQRNREFVISAFLTTSIFLGSSIIAYIRFGKDSSWNDLRIPERAEISIDELQNRIQNDNVGKRIDLKYEMRF
;
A
#
# COMPACT_ATOMS: atom_id res chain seq x y z
N MET A 1 43.89 56.00 -8.61
CA MET A 1 43.47 54.91 -7.68
C MET A 1 43.76 53.59 -8.37
N ASP A 2 44.64 52.81 -7.74
CA ASP A 2 45.56 51.88 -8.38
C ASP A 2 44.93 50.52 -8.78
N HIS A 3 45.04 50.17 -10.07
CA HIS A 3 44.48 48.95 -10.65
C HIS A 3 45.10 47.67 -10.04
N ARG A 4 46.31 47.75 -9.49
CA ARG A 4 46.99 46.63 -8.82
C ARG A 4 46.34 46.25 -7.49
N HIS A 5 45.75 47.21 -6.79
CA HIS A 5 45.11 46.96 -5.49
C HIS A 5 43.79 46.19 -5.64
N LYS A 6 43.05 46.42 -6.74
CA LYS A 6 41.83 45.66 -7.07
C LYS A 6 42.13 44.21 -7.47
N LEU A 7 43.22 43.98 -8.22
CA LEU A 7 43.60 42.63 -8.65
C LEU A 7 43.97 41.72 -7.47
N ASN A 8 44.76 42.24 -6.52
CA ASN A 8 45.15 41.51 -5.32
C ASN A 8 43.96 41.22 -4.38
N CYS A 9 42.97 42.11 -4.33
CA CYS A 9 41.74 41.86 -3.57
C CYS A 9 40.87 40.77 -4.23
N MET A 10 40.71 40.80 -5.55
CA MET A 10 39.95 39.77 -6.27
C MET A 10 40.61 38.39 -6.21
N VAL A 11 41.94 38.30 -6.25
CA VAL A 11 42.65 37.01 -6.10
C VAL A 11 42.50 36.45 -4.69
N LYS A 12 42.60 37.28 -3.66
CA LYS A 12 42.39 36.86 -2.25
C LYS A 12 40.95 36.42 -2.00
N ILE A 13 39.96 37.12 -2.56
CA ILE A 13 38.54 36.74 -2.46
C ILE A 13 38.28 35.41 -3.19
N LYS A 14 38.84 35.22 -4.39
CA LYS A 14 38.71 33.96 -5.13
C LYS A 14 39.38 32.79 -4.40
N PHE A 15 40.55 33.00 -3.80
CA PHE A 15 41.24 31.98 -3.00
C PHE A 15 40.44 31.62 -1.74
N PHE A 16 39.85 32.62 -1.07
CA PHE A 16 38.99 32.40 0.09
C PHE A 16 37.69 31.66 -0.27
N LEU A 17 37.07 31.98 -1.41
CA LEU A 17 35.92 31.25 -1.95
C LEU A 17 36.26 29.80 -2.29
N LEU A 18 37.42 29.55 -2.88
CA LEU A 18 37.89 28.19 -3.20
C LEU A 18 38.17 27.37 -1.94
N LEU A 19 38.75 27.99 -0.91
CA LEU A 19 38.94 27.36 0.39
C LEU A 19 37.60 27.09 1.10
N PHE A 20 36.66 28.02 1.03
CA PHE A 20 35.32 27.87 1.62
C PHE A 20 34.54 26.73 0.97
N ILE A 21 34.62 26.59 -0.36
CA ILE A 21 34.01 25.46 -1.10
C ILE A 21 34.69 24.14 -0.74
N PHE A 22 36.02 24.13 -0.50
CA PHE A 22 36.76 22.94 -0.12
C PHE A 22 36.44 22.49 1.32
N PHE A 23 36.31 23.43 2.27
CA PHE A 23 35.93 23.13 3.65
C PHE A 23 34.43 22.78 3.80
N PHE A 24 33.54 23.32 2.96
CA PHE A 24 32.13 22.90 2.92
C PHE A 24 31.91 21.57 2.18
N ASN A 25 32.84 21.14 1.32
CA ASN A 25 32.84 19.83 0.65
C ASN A 25 33.72 18.78 1.34
N LEU A 26 34.22 19.04 2.55
CA LEU A 26 34.59 17.96 3.46
C LEU A 26 33.29 17.28 3.88
N GLY A 27 32.76 16.47 2.97
CA GLY A 27 31.62 15.61 3.17
C GLY A 27 31.84 14.87 4.48
N THR A 28 30.90 15.04 5.38
CA THR A 28 30.71 14.15 6.51
C THR A 28 30.81 12.73 5.99
N ILE A 29 31.90 12.04 6.34
CA ILE A 29 32.00 10.60 6.21
C ILE A 29 30.99 10.05 7.20
N TYR A 30 29.73 9.98 6.78
CA TYR A 30 28.73 9.24 7.52
C TYR A 30 29.20 7.80 7.51
N ALA A 31 29.49 7.25 8.69
CA ALA A 31 29.45 5.82 8.85
C ALA A 31 28.12 5.37 8.26
N ASN A 32 28.18 4.50 7.25
CA ASN A 32 27.01 3.91 6.62
C ASN A 32 26.46 2.89 7.63
N GLU A 33 25.99 3.38 8.78
CA GLU A 33 25.31 2.57 9.78
C GLU A 33 24.07 2.04 9.09
N LYS A 34 24.14 0.76 8.77
CA LYS A 34 23.00 -0.06 8.42
C LYS A 34 21.96 0.11 9.55
N LYS A 35 21.01 1.02 9.35
CA LYS A 35 20.00 1.35 10.36
C LYS A 35 19.05 0.18 10.51
N PHE A 36 18.83 -0.22 11.76
CA PHE A 36 17.75 -1.09 12.14
C PHE A 36 16.41 -0.46 11.71
N THR A 37 15.54 -1.28 11.14
CA THR A 37 14.18 -0.88 10.76
C THR A 37 13.19 -1.65 11.61
N GLU A 38 12.18 -0.98 12.14
CA GLU A 38 11.10 -1.64 12.89
C GLU A 38 10.10 -2.29 11.93
N GLY A 39 9.58 -3.46 12.28
CA GLY A 39 8.53 -4.11 11.51
C GLY A 39 7.97 -5.37 12.15
N LYS A 40 6.84 -5.83 11.60
CA LYS A 40 6.24 -7.12 11.93
C LYS A 40 6.79 -8.17 10.97
N ILE A 41 7.57 -9.09 11.50
CA ILE A 41 8.24 -10.15 10.73
C ILE A 41 7.30 -11.36 10.65
N LEU A 42 6.78 -11.62 9.46
CA LEU A 42 5.89 -12.75 9.20
C LEU A 42 6.74 -14.00 8.98
N TYR A 43 6.91 -14.81 10.01
CA TYR A 43 7.74 -16.01 9.97
C TYR A 43 6.97 -17.23 9.40
N GLU A 44 7.67 -18.25 8.92
CA GLU A 44 7.03 -19.53 8.60
C GLU A 44 6.28 -20.11 9.83
N ASN A 45 5.37 -21.06 9.62
CA ASN A 45 4.53 -21.65 10.69
C ASN A 45 3.50 -20.70 11.33
N LYS A 46 3.11 -19.64 10.61
CA LYS A 46 2.06 -18.69 11.03
C LYS A 46 2.42 -17.90 12.31
N PHE A 47 3.70 -17.65 12.56
CA PHE A 47 4.11 -16.73 13.62
C PHE A 47 4.31 -15.32 13.06
N VAL A 48 4.19 -14.34 13.95
CA VAL A 48 4.67 -12.97 13.73
C VAL A 48 5.47 -12.52 14.93
N VAL A 49 6.50 -11.73 14.67
CA VAL A 49 7.34 -11.12 15.71
C VAL A 49 7.43 -9.63 15.44
N ASP A 50 7.21 -8.83 16.49
CA ASP A 50 7.50 -7.39 16.48
C ASP A 50 8.99 -7.20 16.81
N ALA A 51 9.77 -6.69 15.86
CA ALA A 51 11.21 -6.57 16.04
C ALA A 51 11.80 -5.45 15.18
N GLU A 52 12.94 -4.94 15.64
CA GLU A 52 13.89 -4.27 14.76
C GLU A 52 14.64 -5.32 13.95
N TYR A 53 14.84 -5.07 12.66
CA TYR A 53 15.55 -6.00 11.78
C TYR A 53 16.62 -5.32 10.94
N LEU A 54 17.60 -6.13 10.54
CA LEU A 54 18.66 -5.75 9.64
C LEU A 54 18.99 -6.89 8.66
N ASP A 55 18.98 -6.60 7.37
CA ASP A 55 19.44 -7.56 6.34
C ASP A 55 20.98 -7.64 6.36
N LEU A 56 21.49 -8.82 6.69
CA LEU A 56 22.93 -9.08 6.78
C LEU A 56 23.55 -9.30 5.40
N GLY A 57 22.76 -9.66 4.38
CA GLY A 57 23.22 -9.89 3.00
C GLY A 57 23.80 -11.28 2.75
N ASP A 58 23.92 -12.12 3.77
CA ASP A 58 24.41 -13.51 3.72
C ASP A 58 23.27 -14.55 3.63
N GLY A 59 22.05 -14.09 3.33
CA GLY A 59 20.84 -14.93 3.35
C GLY A 59 20.17 -15.00 4.73
N SER A 60 20.66 -14.25 5.71
CA SER A 60 20.02 -14.10 7.02
C SER A 60 19.56 -12.67 7.29
N ILE A 61 18.60 -12.55 8.20
CA ILE A 61 18.10 -11.28 8.74
C ILE A 61 18.36 -11.32 10.24
N PHE A 62 19.07 -10.32 10.76
CA PHE A 62 19.23 -10.16 12.20
C PHE A 62 18.00 -9.45 12.75
N ILE A 63 17.36 -10.05 13.76
CA ILE A 63 16.18 -9.50 14.43
C ILE A 63 16.52 -9.21 15.88
N ARG A 64 15.99 -8.12 16.45
CA ARG A 64 16.20 -7.78 17.85
C ARG A 64 15.04 -7.00 18.45
N ASP A 65 14.97 -7.06 19.77
CA ASP A 65 14.25 -6.10 20.61
C ASP A 65 15.25 -5.44 21.58
N ALA A 66 14.75 -4.80 22.64
CA ALA A 66 15.58 -4.14 23.64
C ALA A 66 16.44 -5.10 24.49
N ASN A 67 16.07 -6.39 24.54
CA ASN A 67 16.65 -7.38 25.46
C ASN A 67 17.43 -8.47 24.72
N VAL A 68 16.96 -8.90 23.54
CA VAL A 68 17.46 -10.07 22.83
C VAL A 68 17.55 -9.83 21.33
N GLY A 69 18.46 -10.55 20.68
CA GLY A 69 18.59 -10.51 19.23
C GLY A 69 19.41 -11.66 18.67
N TYR A 70 19.02 -12.14 17.49
CA TYR A 70 19.68 -13.25 16.81
C TYR A 70 19.39 -13.25 15.31
N PRO A 71 20.25 -13.92 14.51
CA PRO A 71 20.01 -14.09 13.09
C PRO A 71 18.95 -15.17 12.83
N ILE A 72 18.04 -14.88 11.90
CA ILE A 72 17.11 -15.85 11.32
C ILE A 72 17.37 -16.02 9.82
N PRO A 73 17.19 -17.22 9.25
CA PRO A 73 17.31 -17.42 7.81
C PRO A 73 16.19 -16.70 7.07
N LYS A 74 16.55 -15.92 6.05
CA LYS A 74 15.59 -15.16 5.22
C LYS A 74 14.61 -16.06 4.48
N SER A 75 15.01 -17.29 4.16
CA SER A 75 14.15 -18.31 3.53
C SER A 75 12.93 -18.69 4.36
N LYS A 76 12.99 -18.50 5.68
CA LYS A 76 11.90 -18.77 6.61
C LYS A 76 11.00 -17.54 6.85
N VAL A 77 11.37 -16.37 6.32
CA VAL A 77 10.60 -15.14 6.44
C VAL A 77 9.67 -15.03 5.24
N VAL A 78 8.36 -15.05 5.48
CA VAL A 78 7.34 -14.90 4.44
C VAL A 78 7.30 -13.47 3.92
N ASN A 79 7.27 -12.50 4.84
CA ASN A 79 7.33 -11.07 4.52
C ASN A 79 7.68 -10.27 5.79
N ILE A 80 8.07 -9.01 5.62
CA ILE A 80 8.19 -8.05 6.72
C ILE A 80 7.27 -6.89 6.37
N VAL A 81 6.32 -6.60 7.26
CA VAL A 81 5.31 -5.57 7.02
C VAL A 81 5.41 -4.48 8.07
N ASP A 82 4.93 -3.28 7.75
CA ASP A 82 4.83 -2.22 8.73
C ASP A 82 3.72 -2.53 9.75
N LYS A 83 3.88 -1.96 10.94
CA LYS A 83 2.98 -2.20 12.08
C LYS A 83 1.55 -1.74 11.81
N ASN A 84 1.38 -0.58 11.16
CA ASN A 84 0.06 -0.02 10.87
C ASN A 84 -0.76 -0.92 9.93
N PHE A 85 -0.12 -1.44 8.89
CA PHE A 85 -0.73 -2.41 7.98
C PHE A 85 -1.11 -3.69 8.73
N TYR A 86 -0.19 -4.26 9.51
CA TYR A 86 -0.44 -5.47 10.29
C TYR A 86 -1.66 -5.30 11.20
N ASP A 87 -1.68 -4.24 12.01
CA ASP A 87 -2.75 -3.99 12.98
C ASP A 87 -4.10 -3.75 12.28
N THR A 88 -4.09 -3.06 11.14
CA THR A 88 -5.28 -2.84 10.31
C THR A 88 -5.88 -4.15 9.80
N VAL A 89 -5.04 -5.03 9.25
CA VAL A 89 -5.49 -6.34 8.72
C VAL A 89 -5.85 -7.29 9.86
N LYS A 90 -5.16 -7.23 10.99
CA LYS A 90 -5.41 -8.10 12.15
C LYS A 90 -6.73 -7.78 12.85
N SER A 91 -7.07 -6.50 12.96
CA SER A 91 -8.26 -6.02 13.68
C SER A 91 -9.54 -6.01 12.86
N LYS A 92 -9.45 -6.12 11.53
CA LYS A 92 -10.60 -6.01 10.63
C LYS A 92 -10.87 -7.30 9.86
N SER A 93 -11.97 -7.30 9.11
CA SER A 93 -12.36 -8.39 8.24
C SER A 93 -12.35 -7.98 6.77
N LYS A 94 -12.35 -8.97 5.87
CA LYS A 94 -12.51 -8.75 4.42
C LYS A 94 -13.79 -7.98 4.09
N TRP A 95 -14.86 -8.22 4.85
CA TRP A 95 -16.13 -7.49 4.71
C TRP A 95 -16.00 -6.03 5.12
N ASN A 96 -15.25 -5.74 6.20
CA ASN A 96 -14.98 -4.36 6.60
C ASN A 96 -14.24 -3.61 5.50
N ALA A 97 -13.25 -4.24 4.85
CA ALA A 97 -12.54 -3.65 3.72
C ALA A 97 -13.46 -3.34 2.53
N SER A 98 -14.38 -4.27 2.22
CA SER A 98 -15.38 -4.08 1.18
C SER A 98 -16.33 -2.92 1.48
N LEU A 99 -16.86 -2.85 2.71
CA LEU A 99 -17.73 -1.77 3.15
C LEU A 99 -17.00 -0.43 3.19
N GLU A 100 -15.75 -0.40 3.67
CA GLU A 100 -14.91 0.80 3.65
C GLU A 100 -14.66 1.33 2.26
N SER A 101 -14.41 0.46 1.29
CA SER A 101 -14.32 0.87 -0.12
C SER A 101 -15.60 1.56 -0.59
N PHE A 102 -16.78 1.07 -0.17
CA PHE A 102 -18.05 1.65 -0.54
C PHE A 102 -18.23 3.06 0.05
N TYR A 103 -18.17 3.22 1.38
CA TYR A 103 -18.51 4.50 2.02
C TYR A 103 -17.38 5.54 2.02
N ARG A 104 -16.10 5.12 1.95
CA ARG A 104 -14.95 6.04 1.82
C ARG A 104 -14.64 6.42 0.38
N PHE A 105 -15.36 5.84 -0.59
CA PHE A 105 -15.10 6.03 -2.01
C PHE A 105 -13.68 5.58 -2.42
N GLU A 106 -13.06 4.67 -1.67
CA GLU A 106 -11.68 4.20 -1.89
C GLU A 106 -11.67 2.85 -2.63
N ALA A 107 -10.50 2.43 -3.12
CA ALA A 107 -10.22 1.11 -3.71
C ALA A 107 -9.72 0.10 -2.66
N GLY A 108 -9.52 0.54 -1.41
CA GLY A 108 -9.02 -0.27 -0.31
C GLY A 108 -7.53 -0.59 -0.44
N SER A 109 -6.73 0.35 -0.95
CA SER A 109 -5.29 0.13 -1.14
C SER A 109 -4.54 -0.09 0.17
N HIS A 110 -4.98 0.52 1.28
CA HIS A 110 -4.41 0.31 2.62
C HIS A 110 -4.60 -1.10 3.19
N TYR A 111 -5.39 -1.95 2.52
CA TYR A 111 -5.54 -3.37 2.85
C TYR A 111 -4.63 -4.31 2.04
N GLN A 112 -3.83 -3.75 1.11
CA GLN A 112 -2.81 -4.47 0.37
C GLN A 112 -1.42 -3.94 0.78
N TYR A 113 -0.50 -4.84 1.09
CA TYR A 113 0.86 -4.47 1.43
C TYR A 113 1.68 -4.19 0.17
N GLU A 114 2.19 -2.98 0.03
CA GLU A 114 3.10 -2.60 -1.04
C GLU A 114 4.42 -2.10 -0.48
N TYR A 115 5.44 -2.96 -0.52
CA TYR A 115 6.81 -2.54 -0.21
C TYR A 115 7.29 -1.57 -1.31
N ASN A 116 7.57 -0.32 -0.93
CA ASN A 116 8.06 0.76 -1.80
C ASN A 116 7.08 1.26 -2.90
N ASN A 117 5.76 1.26 -2.66
CA ASN A 117 4.77 2.00 -3.48
C ASN A 117 4.86 1.77 -5.00
N LYS A 118 5.14 0.53 -5.45
CA LYS A 118 5.11 0.16 -6.87
C LYS A 118 3.74 -0.36 -7.32
N GLY A 119 2.68 0.20 -6.76
CA GLY A 119 1.30 -0.21 -6.99
C GLY A 119 0.77 0.12 -8.37
N ASN A 120 -0.21 -0.67 -8.78
CA ASN A 120 -0.88 -0.57 -10.07
C ASN A 120 -1.78 0.70 -10.08
N TYR A 121 -1.33 1.77 -10.75
CA TYR A 121 -1.91 3.13 -10.70
C TYR A 121 -3.44 3.18 -10.89
N PHE A 122 -3.99 2.28 -11.71
CA PHE A 122 -5.41 2.29 -12.09
C PHE A 122 -6.37 1.83 -10.98
N LEU A 123 -5.87 1.13 -9.96
CA LEU A 123 -6.68 0.62 -8.84
C LEU A 123 -6.27 1.24 -7.50
N ASN A 124 -5.64 2.42 -7.53
CA ASN A 124 -5.28 3.16 -6.33
C ASN A 124 -6.42 4.09 -5.90
N ASP A 125 -6.41 4.44 -4.61
CA ASP A 125 -7.43 5.28 -4.00
C ASP A 125 -7.48 6.68 -4.64
N GLU A 126 -6.33 7.19 -5.11
CA GLU A 126 -6.21 8.48 -5.81
C GLU A 126 -7.02 8.54 -7.11
N PHE A 127 -7.18 7.42 -7.80
CA PHE A 127 -7.95 7.34 -9.04
C PHE A 127 -9.42 6.96 -8.81
N ILE A 128 -9.67 5.96 -7.97
CA ILE A 128 -11.03 5.44 -7.74
C ILE A 128 -11.92 6.45 -7.02
N ARG A 129 -11.36 7.26 -6.11
CA ARG A 129 -12.13 8.26 -5.35
C ARG A 129 -12.76 9.34 -6.21
N PRO A 130 -12.01 10.12 -7.02
CA PRO A 130 -12.62 11.12 -7.89
C PRO A 130 -13.55 10.48 -8.93
N LEU A 131 -13.24 9.26 -9.42
CA LEU A 131 -14.11 8.53 -10.34
C LEU A 131 -15.48 8.23 -9.71
N LYS A 132 -15.51 7.65 -8.50
CA LYS A 132 -16.77 7.34 -7.80
C LYS A 132 -17.58 8.60 -7.49
N ILE A 133 -16.91 9.66 -7.03
CA ILE A 133 -17.57 10.95 -6.75
C ILE A 133 -18.17 11.53 -8.04
N GLY A 134 -17.40 11.57 -9.13
CA GLY A 134 -17.87 12.06 -10.42
C GLY A 134 -19.05 11.26 -10.97
N LEU A 135 -19.00 9.93 -10.87
CA LEU A 135 -20.08 9.04 -11.27
C LEU A 135 -21.34 9.24 -10.43
N LEU A 136 -21.20 9.41 -9.12
CA LEU A 136 -22.32 9.67 -8.22
C LEU A 136 -23.00 11.00 -8.59
N LEU A 137 -22.22 12.07 -8.81
CA LEU A 137 -22.74 13.38 -9.23
C LEU A 137 -23.42 13.31 -10.60
N LEU A 138 -22.83 12.62 -11.57
CA LEU A 138 -23.43 12.41 -12.89
C LEU A 138 -24.75 11.63 -12.80
N THR A 139 -24.80 10.61 -11.93
CA THR A 139 -26.01 9.82 -11.70
C THR A 139 -27.10 10.66 -11.05
N ALA A 140 -26.77 11.48 -10.06
CA ALA A 140 -27.71 12.41 -9.44
C ALA A 140 -28.25 13.44 -10.46
N TYR A 141 -27.38 13.97 -11.33
CA TYR A 141 -27.76 14.91 -12.38
C TYR A 141 -28.69 14.29 -13.42
N THR A 142 -28.36 13.10 -13.93
CA THR A 142 -29.17 12.39 -14.92
C THR A 142 -30.49 11.91 -14.33
N TYR A 143 -30.51 11.49 -13.06
CA TYR A 143 -31.73 11.19 -12.32
C TYR A 143 -32.65 12.42 -12.22
N SER A 144 -32.12 13.56 -11.80
CA SER A 144 -32.88 14.82 -11.73
C SER A 144 -33.43 15.22 -13.11
N SER A 145 -32.63 15.06 -14.16
CA SER A 145 -33.04 15.35 -15.54
C SER A 145 -34.17 14.41 -16.02
N ALA A 146 -34.09 13.11 -15.70
CA ALA A 146 -35.14 12.15 -16.00
C ALA A 146 -36.42 12.44 -15.22
N LEU A 147 -36.32 12.84 -13.95
CA LEU A 147 -37.46 13.21 -13.12
C LEU A 147 -38.19 14.45 -13.67
N GLN A 148 -37.44 15.49 -14.08
CA GLN A 148 -38.03 16.68 -14.71
C GLN A 148 -38.70 16.35 -16.05
N ALA A 149 -38.10 15.48 -16.87
CA ALA A 149 -38.71 15.04 -18.12
C ALA A 149 -40.00 14.23 -17.86
N ASN A 150 -40.02 13.39 -16.82
CA ASN A 150 -41.20 12.64 -16.41
C ASN A 150 -42.34 13.55 -15.96
N GLN A 151 -42.05 14.58 -15.16
CA GLN A 151 -43.04 15.60 -14.75
C GLN A 151 -43.64 16.30 -15.98
N LYS A 152 -42.80 16.77 -16.91
CA LYS A 152 -43.26 17.43 -18.14
C LYS A 152 -44.14 16.51 -19.01
N LEU A 153 -43.85 15.21 -19.06
CA LEU A 153 -44.66 14.21 -19.73
C LEU A 153 -46.00 13.99 -19.04
N GLY A 154 -46.01 13.97 -17.70
CA GLY A 154 -47.25 13.93 -16.91
C GLY A 154 -48.17 15.12 -17.19
N ASP A 155 -47.58 16.30 -17.43
CA ASP A 155 -48.29 17.53 -17.82
C ASP A 155 -48.54 17.63 -19.35
N SER A 156 -48.39 16.54 -20.10
CA SER A 156 -48.64 16.54 -21.55
C SER A 156 -50.12 16.37 -21.88
N ILE A 157 -50.55 17.00 -22.97
CA ILE A 157 -51.89 16.81 -23.51
C ILE A 157 -51.78 15.79 -24.65
N TYR A 158 -52.52 14.71 -24.54
CA TYR A 158 -52.52 13.62 -25.50
C TYR A 158 -52.83 14.14 -26.91
N GLY A 159 -51.94 13.88 -27.87
CA GLY A 159 -52.13 14.24 -29.28
C GLY A 159 -51.66 15.64 -29.69
N LEU A 160 -51.19 16.50 -28.77
CA LEU A 160 -50.60 17.81 -29.11
C LEU A 160 -49.07 17.84 -28.96
N ASN A 161 -48.56 17.32 -27.85
CA ASN A 161 -47.12 17.35 -27.53
C ASN A 161 -46.63 16.10 -26.78
N SER A 162 -47.46 15.06 -26.72
CA SER A 162 -47.17 13.85 -25.95
C SER A 162 -46.02 13.03 -26.54
N SER A 163 -45.86 12.98 -27.87
CA SER A 163 -44.75 12.25 -28.54
C SER A 163 -43.39 12.84 -28.18
N ASP A 164 -43.21 14.14 -28.36
CA ASP A 164 -41.91 14.80 -28.18
C ASP A 164 -41.47 14.77 -26.71
N LYS A 165 -42.43 14.95 -25.80
CA LYS A 165 -42.21 14.82 -24.36
C LYS A 165 -41.90 13.37 -23.96
N GLN A 166 -42.53 12.39 -24.61
CA GLN A 166 -42.25 10.97 -24.38
C GLN A 166 -40.85 10.60 -24.86
N ASP A 167 -40.45 11.01 -26.05
CA ASP A 167 -39.10 10.78 -26.58
C ASP A 167 -38.04 11.44 -25.70
N THR A 168 -38.29 12.68 -25.25
CA THR A 168 -37.42 13.39 -24.31
C THR A 168 -37.27 12.60 -23.00
N PHE A 169 -38.37 12.11 -22.43
CA PHE A 169 -38.33 11.29 -21.22
C PHE A 169 -37.55 9.99 -21.44
N GLN A 170 -37.81 9.27 -22.53
CA GLN A 170 -37.10 8.03 -22.84
C GLN A 170 -35.59 8.24 -22.98
N GLN A 171 -35.16 9.33 -23.63
CA GLN A 171 -33.76 9.68 -23.72
C GLN A 171 -33.14 9.95 -22.34
N ARG A 172 -33.76 10.80 -21.52
CA ARG A 172 -33.23 11.13 -20.18
C ARG A 172 -33.23 9.94 -19.24
N ASN A 173 -34.25 9.09 -19.33
CA ASN A 173 -34.32 7.85 -18.57
C ASN A 173 -33.19 6.89 -18.99
N ARG A 174 -32.90 6.77 -20.30
CA ARG A 174 -31.77 5.98 -20.78
C ARG A 174 -30.43 6.51 -20.26
N GLU A 175 -30.23 7.82 -20.26
CA GLU A 175 -29.04 8.46 -19.68
C GLU A 175 -28.87 8.12 -18.19
N PHE A 176 -29.96 8.18 -17.42
CA PHE A 176 -29.97 7.78 -16.01
C PHE A 176 -29.68 6.28 -15.80
N VAL A 177 -30.29 5.40 -16.60
CA VAL A 177 -30.06 3.95 -16.48
C VAL A 177 -28.59 3.60 -16.75
N ILE A 178 -27.99 4.22 -17.78
CA ILE A 178 -26.57 4.02 -18.11
C ILE A 178 -25.68 4.55 -16.98
N SER A 179 -25.92 5.76 -16.48
CA SER A 179 -25.11 6.34 -15.40
C SER A 179 -25.25 5.53 -14.10
N ALA A 180 -26.46 5.11 -13.73
CA ALA A 180 -26.70 4.27 -12.56
C ALA A 180 -26.02 2.90 -12.67
N PHE A 181 -26.05 2.28 -13.85
CA PHE A 181 -25.35 1.02 -14.12
C PHE A 181 -23.83 1.17 -13.95
N LEU A 182 -23.24 2.21 -14.55
CA LEU A 182 -21.80 2.47 -14.44
C LEU A 182 -21.38 2.76 -13.00
N THR A 183 -22.14 3.61 -12.30
CA THR A 183 -21.90 3.92 -10.88
C THR A 183 -21.96 2.66 -10.04
N THR A 184 -23.03 1.87 -10.16
CA THR A 184 -23.18 0.63 -9.40
C THR A 184 -22.03 -0.34 -9.70
N SER A 185 -21.65 -0.49 -10.96
CA SER A 185 -20.57 -1.39 -11.38
C SER A 185 -19.22 -0.99 -10.79
N ILE A 186 -18.88 0.31 -10.79
CA ILE A 186 -17.61 0.79 -10.20
C ILE A 186 -17.61 0.65 -8.68
N PHE A 187 -18.74 0.95 -8.00
CA PHE A 187 -18.83 0.78 -6.56
C PHE A 187 -18.73 -0.68 -6.14
N LEU A 188 -19.46 -1.59 -6.80
CA LEU A 188 -19.37 -3.03 -6.52
C LEU A 188 -18.00 -3.58 -6.89
N GLY A 189 -17.47 -3.24 -8.07
CA GLY A 189 -16.18 -3.72 -8.55
C GLY A 189 -15.03 -3.36 -7.60
N SER A 190 -14.96 -2.10 -7.17
CA SER A 190 -13.96 -1.67 -6.17
C SER A 190 -14.16 -2.31 -4.79
N SER A 191 -15.40 -2.54 -4.36
CA SER A 191 -15.70 -3.23 -3.10
C SER A 191 -15.27 -4.70 -3.13
N ILE A 192 -15.41 -5.37 -4.28
CA ILE A 192 -14.90 -6.73 -4.51
C ILE A 192 -13.37 -6.71 -4.53
N ILE A 193 -12.75 -5.74 -5.20
CA ILE A 193 -11.29 -5.61 -5.23
C ILE A 193 -10.74 -5.42 -3.81
N ALA A 194 -11.32 -4.54 -3.00
CA ALA A 194 -10.93 -4.35 -1.61
C ALA A 194 -11.06 -5.64 -0.77
N TYR A 195 -12.15 -6.40 -0.98
CA TYR A 195 -12.34 -7.71 -0.34
C TYR A 195 -11.22 -8.70 -0.71
N ILE A 196 -10.85 -8.77 -1.99
CA ILE A 196 -9.83 -9.70 -2.49
C ILE A 196 -8.44 -9.27 -2.02
N ARG A 197 -8.14 -7.98 -2.03
CA ARG A 197 -6.86 -7.39 -1.61
C ARG A 197 -6.50 -7.62 -0.15
N PHE A 198 -7.51 -7.77 0.70
CA PHE A 198 -7.36 -7.80 2.13
C PHE A 198 -6.27 -8.77 2.62
N GLY A 199 -5.22 -8.21 3.21
CA GLY A 199 -4.11 -8.97 3.80
C GLY A 199 -3.17 -9.61 2.77
N LYS A 200 -3.17 -9.13 1.52
CA LYS A 200 -2.27 -9.60 0.47
C LYS A 200 -1.07 -8.67 0.27
N ASP A 201 0.00 -9.18 -0.32
CA ASP A 201 1.11 -8.37 -0.83
C ASP A 201 0.85 -7.83 -2.25
N SER A 202 1.80 -7.06 -2.77
CA SER A 202 1.79 -6.53 -4.14
C SER A 202 1.77 -7.61 -5.23
N SER A 203 2.19 -8.84 -4.89
CA SER A 203 2.15 -10.02 -5.76
C SER A 203 0.88 -10.85 -5.58
N TRP A 204 -0.11 -10.35 -4.85
CA TRP A 204 -1.38 -11.01 -4.51
C TRP A 204 -1.26 -12.28 -3.66
N ASN A 205 -0.10 -12.53 -3.06
CA ASN A 205 0.08 -13.62 -2.11
C ASN A 205 -0.65 -13.27 -0.81
N ASP A 206 -1.39 -14.23 -0.26
CA ASP A 206 -2.07 -14.06 1.02
C ASP A 206 -1.05 -14.15 2.17
N LEU A 207 -0.91 -13.08 2.94
CA LEU A 207 0.00 -13.02 4.08
C LEU A 207 -0.54 -13.75 5.30
N ARG A 208 -1.85 -14.10 5.30
CA ARG A 208 -2.57 -14.82 6.35
C ARG A 208 -2.46 -14.18 7.73
N ILE A 209 -2.30 -12.86 7.78
CA ILE A 209 -2.14 -12.07 9.02
C ILE A 209 -3.18 -12.41 10.10
N PRO A 210 -4.48 -12.55 9.80
CA PRO A 210 -5.48 -12.88 10.81
C PRO A 210 -5.21 -14.21 11.53
N GLU A 211 -4.65 -15.19 10.82
CA GLU A 211 -4.34 -16.52 11.34
C GLU A 211 -3.03 -16.60 12.12
N ARG A 212 -2.21 -15.55 12.08
CA ARG A 212 -0.88 -15.57 12.70
C ARG A 212 -0.93 -15.30 14.20
N ALA A 213 -0.16 -16.05 14.97
CA ALA A 213 0.05 -15.81 16.39
C ALA A 213 1.26 -14.89 16.59
N GLU A 214 1.08 -13.85 17.40
CA GLU A 214 2.18 -12.98 17.80
C GLU A 214 2.93 -13.61 18.97
N ILE A 215 4.25 -13.71 18.83
CA ILE A 215 5.15 -14.32 19.80
C ILE A 215 6.37 -13.42 20.02
N SER A 216 7.03 -13.58 21.17
CA SER A 216 8.28 -12.87 21.45
C SER A 216 9.46 -13.43 20.64
N ILE A 217 10.52 -12.64 20.53
CA ILE A 217 11.78 -13.05 19.91
C ILE A 217 12.34 -14.29 20.62
N ASP A 218 12.33 -14.35 21.95
CA ASP A 218 12.77 -15.52 22.72
C ASP A 218 11.96 -16.80 22.42
N GLU A 219 10.63 -16.67 22.33
CA GLU A 219 9.77 -17.82 22.04
C GLU A 219 10.03 -18.36 20.63
N LEU A 220 10.24 -17.46 19.66
CA LEU A 220 10.62 -17.85 18.31
C LEU A 220 11.97 -18.61 18.32
N GLN A 221 12.96 -18.17 19.09
CA GLN A 221 14.25 -18.84 19.19
C GLN A 221 14.11 -20.25 19.75
N ASN A 222 13.37 -20.39 20.85
CA ASN A 222 13.13 -21.68 21.49
C ASN A 222 12.44 -22.66 20.53
N ARG A 223 11.48 -22.18 19.73
CA ARG A 223 10.80 -23.00 18.71
C ARG A 223 11.75 -23.42 17.59
N ILE A 224 12.57 -22.50 17.06
CA ILE A 224 13.57 -22.81 16.03
C ILE A 224 14.57 -23.86 16.54
N GLN A 225 15.03 -23.74 17.78
CA GLN A 225 15.96 -24.70 18.39
C GLN A 225 15.31 -26.09 18.54
N ASN A 226 14.08 -26.16 19.05
CA ASN A 226 13.36 -27.42 19.22
C ASN A 226 13.05 -28.12 17.89
N ASP A 227 12.73 -27.38 16.83
CA ASP A 227 12.50 -27.93 15.48
C ASP A 227 13.77 -28.59 14.90
N ASN A 228 14.96 -28.10 15.28
CA ASN A 228 16.23 -28.67 14.83
C ASN A 228 16.63 -29.92 15.63
N VAL A 229 16.19 -30.05 16.88
CA VAL A 229 16.48 -31.23 17.72
C VAL A 229 15.72 -32.48 17.24
N GLY A 230 14.59 -32.31 16.54
CA GLY A 230 13.81 -33.42 15.96
C GLY A 230 14.34 -33.98 14.63
N LYS A 231 15.27 -33.29 13.96
CA LYS A 231 15.89 -33.80 12.73
C LYS A 231 17.12 -34.63 13.10
N ARG A 232 16.94 -35.95 13.26
CA ARG A 232 18.07 -36.90 13.27
C ARG A 232 18.91 -36.65 12.01
N ILE A 233 20.15 -36.21 12.21
CA ILE A 233 21.16 -36.21 11.16
C ILE A 233 21.52 -37.68 10.95
N ASP A 234 20.92 -38.34 9.96
CA ASP A 234 21.40 -39.63 9.47
C ASP A 234 22.76 -39.39 8.82
N LEU A 235 23.82 -39.47 9.62
CA LEU A 235 25.19 -39.57 9.14
C LEU A 235 25.33 -40.95 8.50
N LYS A 236 25.01 -41.05 7.20
CA LYS A 236 25.47 -42.16 6.36
C LYS A 236 27.00 -42.07 6.29
N TYR A 237 27.68 -42.75 7.21
CA TYR A 237 29.07 -43.11 7.02
C TYR A 237 29.14 -44.16 5.91
N GLU A 238 29.52 -43.74 4.70
CA GLU A 238 30.04 -44.67 3.70
C GLU A 238 31.40 -45.17 4.17
N MET A 239 31.42 -46.33 4.81
CA MET A 239 32.65 -47.10 4.96
C MET A 239 33.04 -47.64 3.59
N ARG A 240 34.04 -47.02 2.96
CA ARG A 240 34.77 -47.64 1.87
C ARG A 240 35.68 -48.71 2.48
N PHE A 241 35.33 -49.97 2.25
CA PHE A 241 36.24 -51.11 2.42
C PHE A 241 37.23 -51.17 1.25
#